data_AF-A0A843J2R1-F1
#
_entry.id   AF-A0A843J2R1-F1
#
_cell.length_a   1.000
_cell.length_b   1.000
_cell.length_c   1.000
_cell.angle_alpha   90.00
_cell.angle_beta   90.00
_cell.angle_gamma   90.00
#
_symmetry.space_group_name_H-M   'P 1'
#
loop_
_entity.id
_entity.type
_entity.pdbx_description
1 polymer ?
#
loop_
_entity_poly.entity_id
_entity_poly.type
_entity_poly.pdbx_seq_one_letter_code
_entity_poly.pdbx_strand_id
1 'polypeptide(L)'
;MSPVDSSGVLTDKEVFGKALSAFLGMVSGEEFDHFVAYGPQSIALSGAMSDRLGKGMLVYCHGGIPEEIVGPGSRVVLVMDTFKDGENELKVIGNIESSGCEVAKICFVKEDTSYDGRAGRRLDKYPFDCYKVV
;
A
#
# COMPACT_ATOMS: atom_id res chain seq x y z
N MET A 1 -23.76 2.13 8.88
CA MET A 1 -22.79 1.65 7.89
C MET A 1 -22.07 0.46 8.49
N SER A 2 -22.09 -0.69 7.82
CA SER A 2 -21.27 -1.84 8.23
C SER A 2 -19.79 -1.51 7.97
N PRO A 3 -18.87 -1.93 8.84
CA PRO A 3 -17.44 -1.73 8.60
C PRO A 3 -17.02 -2.35 7.27
N VAL A 4 -16.16 -1.65 6.54
CA VAL A 4 -15.58 -2.15 5.30
C VAL A 4 -14.71 -3.36 5.61
N ASP A 5 -15.16 -4.55 5.19
CA ASP A 5 -14.43 -5.80 5.37
C ASP A 5 -13.61 -6.11 4.10
N SER A 6 -12.30 -6.24 4.26
CA SER A 6 -11.33 -6.65 3.24
C SER A 6 -10.74 -8.04 3.54
N SER A 7 -11.21 -8.73 4.59
CA SER A 7 -10.72 -10.05 5.02
C SER A 7 -10.87 -11.12 3.95
N GLY A 8 -11.84 -10.98 3.04
CA GLY A 8 -12.03 -11.86 1.88
C GLY A 8 -10.78 -12.05 1.03
N VAL A 9 -9.89 -11.04 0.98
CA VAL A 9 -8.61 -11.16 0.27
C VAL A 9 -7.71 -12.22 0.90
N LEU A 10 -7.76 -12.42 2.21
CA LEU A 10 -6.91 -13.38 2.90
C LEU A 10 -7.54 -14.77 3.02
N THR A 11 -8.86 -14.86 2.95
CA THR A 11 -9.61 -16.10 3.20
C THR A 11 -10.04 -16.81 1.93
N ASP A 12 -10.03 -16.13 0.78
CA ASP A 12 -10.35 -16.71 -0.52
C ASP A 12 -9.12 -16.68 -1.46
N LYS A 13 -8.69 -17.87 -1.89
CA LYS A 13 -7.52 -18.04 -2.77
C LYS A 13 -7.69 -17.36 -4.13
N GLU A 14 -8.88 -17.37 -4.71
CA GLU A 14 -9.13 -16.75 -6.01
C GLU A 14 -9.12 -15.23 -5.88
N VAL A 15 -9.72 -14.70 -4.82
CA VAL A 15 -9.70 -13.26 -4.53
C VAL A 15 -8.27 -12.80 -4.28
N PHE A 16 -7.49 -13.53 -3.47
CA PHE A 16 -6.07 -13.27 -3.25
C PHE A 16 -5.29 -13.25 -4.56
N GLY A 17 -5.48 -14.27 -5.41
CA GLY A 17 -4.78 -14.40 -6.69
C GLY A 17 -5.08 -13.23 -7.65
N LYS A 18 -6.34 -12.78 -7.71
CA LYS A 18 -6.76 -11.62 -8.51
C LYS A 18 -6.17 -10.32 -7.96
N ALA A 19 -6.25 -10.11 -6.64
CA ALA A 19 -5.66 -8.94 -5.99
C ALA A 19 -4.15 -8.88 -6.25
N LEU A 20 -3.44 -9.98 -6.02
CA LEU A 20 -2.00 -10.05 -6.25
C LEU A 20 -1.63 -9.76 -7.72
N SER A 21 -2.38 -10.31 -8.68
CA SER A 21 -2.14 -10.05 -10.10
C SER A 21 -2.38 -8.58 -10.47
N ALA A 22 -3.43 -7.96 -9.91
CA ALA A 22 -3.71 -6.55 -10.14
C ALA A 22 -2.61 -5.64 -9.54
N PHE A 23 -2.19 -5.90 -8.31
CA PHE A 23 -1.12 -5.13 -7.67
C PHE A 23 0.22 -5.25 -8.41
N LEU A 24 0.58 -6.45 -8.88
CA LEU A 24 1.76 -6.63 -9.72
C LEU A 24 1.67 -5.81 -11.01
N GLY A 25 0.48 -5.72 -11.60
CA GLY A 25 0.21 -4.84 -12.73
C GLY A 25 0.37 -3.35 -12.39
N MET A 26 -0.09 -2.92 -11.21
CA MET A 26 0.04 -1.53 -10.74
C MET A 26 1.50 -1.13 -10.57
N VAL A 27 2.35 -2.01 -10.05
CA VAL A 27 3.78 -1.69 -9.83
C VAL A 27 4.67 -2.05 -11.02
N SER A 28 4.10 -2.55 -12.12
CA SER A 28 4.85 -2.95 -13.29
C SER A 28 5.51 -1.74 -13.94
N GLY A 29 6.84 -1.78 -14.09
CA GLY A 29 7.62 -0.70 -14.69
C GLY A 29 7.98 0.43 -13.72
N GLU A 30 7.52 0.37 -12.47
CA GLU A 30 7.94 1.29 -11.42
C GLU A 30 9.36 0.92 -10.93
N GLU A 31 10.25 1.91 -10.83
CA GLU A 31 11.55 1.74 -10.17
C GLU A 31 11.43 2.04 -8.67
N PHE A 32 11.61 1.00 -7.85
CA PHE A 32 11.57 1.07 -6.39
C PHE A 32 12.43 -0.02 -5.74
N ASP A 33 12.77 0.18 -4.48
CA ASP A 33 13.65 -0.69 -3.69
C ASP A 33 12.85 -1.63 -2.78
N HIS A 34 11.85 -1.07 -2.09
CA HIS A 34 11.09 -1.78 -1.05
C HIS A 34 9.58 -1.60 -1.17
N PHE A 35 8.84 -2.65 -0.81
CA PHE A 35 7.46 -2.52 -0.39
C PHE A 35 7.40 -2.06 1.07
N VAL A 36 6.48 -1.17 1.40
CA VAL A 36 6.09 -0.85 2.78
C VAL A 36 4.65 -1.30 2.98
N ALA A 37 4.44 -2.29 3.85
CA ALA A 37 3.13 -2.85 4.14
C ALA A 37 2.52 -2.19 5.40
N TYR A 38 1.31 -1.64 5.27
CA TYR A 38 0.52 -1.11 6.38
C TYR A 38 -0.74 -1.95 6.65
N GLY A 39 -0.71 -2.74 7.72
CA GLY A 39 -1.82 -3.57 8.18
C GLY A 39 -1.82 -5.02 7.63
N PRO A 40 -2.61 -5.94 8.23
CA PRO A 40 -2.48 -7.38 8.00
C PRO A 40 -2.65 -7.83 6.54
N GLN A 41 -3.65 -7.29 5.84
CA GLN A 41 -3.96 -7.64 4.45
C GLN A 41 -2.83 -7.20 3.52
N SER A 42 -2.31 -5.99 3.75
CA SER A 42 -1.20 -5.47 2.96
C SER A 42 0.08 -6.28 3.17
N ILE A 43 0.34 -6.79 4.38
CA ILE A 43 1.52 -7.61 4.68
C ILE A 43 1.51 -8.89 3.85
N ALA A 44 0.36 -9.58 3.77
CA ALA A 44 0.26 -10.81 3.00
C ALA A 44 0.45 -10.56 1.49
N LEU A 45 -0.16 -9.51 0.95
CA LEU A 45 -0.01 -9.14 -0.46
C LEU A 45 1.41 -8.67 -0.78
N SER A 46 1.97 -7.77 0.03
CA SER A 46 3.35 -7.29 -0.12
C SER A 46 4.36 -8.41 -0.01
N GLY A 47 4.14 -9.40 0.87
CA GLY A 47 5.01 -10.56 0.97
C GLY A 47 5.01 -11.38 -0.32
N ALA A 48 3.82 -11.63 -0.89
CA ALA A 48 3.71 -12.35 -2.16
C ALA A 48 4.26 -11.55 -3.36
N MET A 49 4.14 -10.22 -3.35
CA MET A 49 4.75 -9.36 -4.38
C MET A 49 6.27 -9.29 -4.25
N SER A 50 6.77 -9.18 -3.02
CA SER A 50 8.20 -9.18 -2.68
C SER A 50 8.87 -10.45 -3.19
N ASP A 51 8.28 -11.62 -2.92
CA ASP A 51 8.74 -12.92 -3.42
C ASP A 51 8.82 -12.96 -4.96
N ARG A 52 7.78 -12.47 -5.65
CA ARG A 52 7.72 -12.49 -7.12
C ARG A 52 8.64 -11.50 -7.82
N LEU A 53 8.89 -10.34 -7.21
CA LEU A 53 9.67 -9.26 -7.82
C LEU A 53 11.11 -9.20 -7.31
N GLY A 54 11.47 -10.01 -6.30
CA GLY A 54 12.78 -9.96 -5.65
C GLY A 54 13.06 -8.62 -4.97
N LYS A 55 12.01 -7.93 -4.50
CA LYS A 55 12.11 -6.62 -3.83
C LYS A 55 12.03 -6.80 -2.33
N GLY A 56 12.71 -5.95 -1.56
CA GLY A 56 12.61 -6.00 -0.11
C GLY A 56 11.20 -5.63 0.37
N MET A 57 10.82 -6.10 1.56
CA MET A 57 9.56 -5.69 2.19
C MET A 57 9.83 -5.22 3.62
N LEU A 58 9.23 -4.10 3.97
CA LEU A 58 9.20 -3.52 5.31
C LEU A 58 7.76 -3.54 5.81
N VAL A 59 7.59 -3.75 7.11
CA VAL A 59 6.30 -3.61 7.77
C VAL A 59 6.30 -2.26 8.48
N TYR A 60 5.31 -1.41 8.17
CA TYR A 60 5.10 -0.17 8.91
C TYR A 60 4.55 -0.51 10.30
N CYS A 61 5.26 -0.13 11.34
CA CYS A 61 4.88 -0.39 12.72
C CYS A 61 5.24 0.81 13.62
N HIS A 62 4.50 1.00 14.71
CA HIS A 62 4.79 2.02 15.72
C HIS A 62 4.99 3.45 15.20
N GLY A 63 4.41 3.79 14.05
CA GLY A 63 4.52 5.13 13.48
C GLY A 63 5.70 5.32 12.51
N GLY A 64 6.39 4.26 12.09
CA GLY A 64 7.46 4.37 11.10
C GLY A 64 7.85 3.04 10.47
N ILE A 65 8.97 3.05 9.77
CA ILE A 65 9.63 1.88 9.19
C ILE A 65 11.02 1.70 9.83
N PRO A 66 11.65 0.51 9.75
CA PRO A 66 12.97 0.28 10.32
C PRO A 66 14.05 1.09 9.58
N GLU A 67 14.46 2.23 10.16
CA GLU A 67 15.40 3.19 9.55
C GLU A 67 16.80 2.60 9.33
N GLU A 68 17.15 1.53 10.04
CA GLU A 68 18.40 0.80 9.85
C GLU A 68 18.44 -0.04 8.57
N ILE A 69 17.29 -0.29 7.94
CA ILE A 69 17.16 -1.10 6.73
C ILE A 69 17.06 -0.22 5.48
N VAL A 70 16.49 0.98 5.61
CA VAL A 70 16.27 1.93 4.50
C VAL A 70 17.20 3.12 4.58
N GLY A 71 17.90 3.39 3.47
CA GLY A 71 18.76 4.56 3.35
C GLY A 71 18.00 5.79 2.82
N PRO A 72 18.53 7.01 3.06
CA PRO A 72 18.03 8.22 2.40
C PRO A 72 17.98 8.05 0.88
N GLY A 73 16.86 8.44 0.27
CA GLY A 73 16.60 8.31 -1.17
C GLY A 73 16.05 6.95 -1.59
N SER A 74 15.84 6.00 -0.66
CA SER A 74 15.17 4.73 -0.99
C SER A 74 13.78 5.00 -1.52
N ARG A 75 13.44 4.40 -2.67
CA ARG A 75 12.14 4.52 -3.31
C ARG A 75 11.25 3.38 -2.86
N VAL A 76 10.07 3.69 -2.33
CA VAL A 76 9.18 2.68 -1.75
C VAL A 76 7.80 2.67 -2.40
N VAL A 77 7.21 1.47 -2.48
CA VAL A 77 5.80 1.28 -2.80
C VAL A 77 5.04 1.02 -1.50
N LEU A 78 4.13 1.92 -1.15
CA LEU A 78 3.27 1.78 0.01
C LEU A 78 2.03 0.94 -0.34
N VAL A 79 1.75 -0.10 0.43
CA VAL A 79 0.61 -1.00 0.24
C VAL A 79 -0.30 -0.87 1.46
N MET A 80 -1.55 -0.50 1.23
CA MET A 80 -2.55 -0.27 2.28
C MET A 80 -3.84 -1.04 1.99
N ASP A 81 -4.56 -1.42 3.04
CA ASP A 81 -5.77 -2.23 2.95
C ASP A 81 -6.98 -1.44 2.44
N THR A 82 -7.24 -0.27 3.01
CA THR A 82 -8.43 0.52 2.69
C THR A 82 -8.05 1.98 2.55
N PHE A 83 -8.55 2.61 1.49
CA PHE A 83 -8.53 4.05 1.39
C PHE A 83 -9.81 4.63 2.01
N LYS A 84 -9.66 5.44 3.06
CA LYS A 84 -10.77 6.11 3.74
C LYS A 84 -10.74 7.61 3.48
N ASP A 85 -10.36 8.41 4.47
CA ASP A 85 -10.42 9.88 4.42
C ASP A 85 -9.10 10.54 3.97
N GLY A 86 -8.05 9.74 3.79
CA GLY A 86 -6.72 10.19 3.42
C GLY A 86 -5.89 10.73 4.59
N GLU A 87 -6.42 10.85 5.81
CA GLU A 87 -5.67 11.44 6.93
C GLU A 87 -4.63 10.46 7.49
N ASN A 88 -5.02 9.20 7.65
CA ASN A 88 -4.11 8.16 8.12
C ASN A 88 -3.05 7.84 7.05
N GLU A 89 -3.46 7.80 5.79
CA GLU A 89 -2.59 7.61 4.63
C GLU A 89 -1.54 8.72 4.56
N LEU A 90 -1.95 10.00 4.64
CA LEU A 90 -1.02 11.13 4.66
C LEU A 90 -0.07 11.10 5.85
N LYS A 91 -0.54 10.66 7.02
CA LYS A 91 0.32 10.50 8.20
C LYS A 91 1.37 9.41 7.99
N VAL A 92 0.97 8.26 7.46
CA VAL A 92 1.89 7.16 7.15
C VAL A 92 2.92 7.60 6.11
N ILE A 93 2.49 8.26 5.04
CA ILE A 93 3.37 8.80 3.99
C ILE A 93 4.35 9.81 4.58
N GLY A 94 3.87 10.79 5.37
CA GLY A 94 4.74 11.79 5.98
C GLY A 94 5.78 11.18 6.92
N ASN A 95 5.44 10.10 7.63
CA ASN A 95 6.38 9.38 8.48
C ASN A 95 7.44 8.63 7.66
N ILE A 96 7.05 7.99 6.55
CA ILE A 96 7.98 7.34 5.62
C ILE A 96 8.94 8.37 4.99
N GLU A 97 8.41 9.51 4.53
CA GLU A 97 9.20 10.60 3.96
C GLU A 97 10.15 11.22 4.99
N SER A 98 9.73 11.31 6.26
CA SER A 98 10.57 11.82 7.35
C SER A 98 11.77 10.92 7.66
N SER A 99 11.67 9.61 7.37
CA SER A 99 12.80 8.67 7.40
C SER A 99 13.69 8.76 6.15
N GLY A 100 13.45 9.73 5.26
CA GLY A 100 14.27 10.01 4.09
C GLY A 100 13.94 9.17 2.85
N CYS A 101 12.84 8.41 2.86
CA CYS A 101 12.38 7.63 1.72
C CYS A 101 11.52 8.47 0.76
N GLU A 102 11.47 8.07 -0.51
CA GLU A 102 10.54 8.60 -1.50
C GLU A 102 9.38 7.61 -1.71
N VAL A 103 8.14 8.06 -1.56
CA VAL A 103 6.97 7.23 -1.89
C VAL A 103 6.73 7.25 -3.40
N ALA A 104 7.21 6.21 -4.08
CA ALA A 104 7.13 6.07 -5.54
C ALA A 104 5.72 5.69 -6.01
N LYS A 105 4.96 4.95 -5.20
CA LYS A 105 3.59 4.54 -5.51
C LYS A 105 2.81 4.15 -4.26
N ILE A 106 1.50 4.32 -4.29
CA ILE A 106 0.58 3.84 -3.25
C ILE A 106 -0.42 2.87 -3.89
N CYS A 107 -0.56 1.67 -3.33
CA CYS A 107 -1.51 0.67 -3.81
C CYS A 107 -2.52 0.32 -2.71
N PHE A 108 -3.80 0.47 -3.01
CA PHE A 108 -4.90 0.17 -2.08
C PHE A 108 -5.61 -1.13 -2.43
N VAL A 109 -5.92 -1.97 -1.42
CA VAL A 109 -6.66 -3.23 -1.63
C VAL A 109 -8.14 -2.97 -1.91
N LYS A 110 -8.68 -1.87 -1.37
CA LYS A 110 -10.08 -1.47 -1.59
C LYS A 110 -10.25 0.05 -1.50
N GLU A 111 -11.01 0.59 -2.44
CA GLU A 111 -11.56 1.95 -2.35
C GLU A 111 -12.86 1.90 -1.59
N ASP A 112 -12.99 2.67 -0.50
CA ASP A 112 -14.30 2.92 0.09
C ASP A 112 -15.04 3.91 -0.82
N THR A 113 -16.06 3.43 -1.54
CA THR A 113 -16.83 4.25 -2.49
C THR A 113 -17.83 5.18 -1.81
N SER A 114 -17.88 5.22 -0.47
CA SER A 114 -18.70 6.19 0.27
C SER A 114 -18.12 7.61 0.28
N TYR A 115 -16.97 7.81 -0.38
CA TYR A 115 -16.25 9.08 -0.39
C TYR A 115 -16.67 10.04 -1.50
N ASP A 116 -16.68 11.32 -1.14
CA ASP A 116 -17.07 12.48 -1.97
C ASP A 116 -15.92 13.06 -2.82
N GLY A 117 -14.93 12.21 -3.13
CA GLY A 117 -13.72 12.60 -3.85
C GLY A 117 -12.76 13.52 -3.07
N ARG A 118 -13.05 13.94 -1.82
CA ARG A 118 -12.09 14.73 -1.01
C ARG A 118 -10.84 13.93 -0.65
N ALA A 119 -11.00 12.65 -0.33
CA ALA A 119 -9.88 11.78 0.00
C ALA A 119 -8.90 11.69 -1.18
N GLY A 120 -9.40 11.39 -2.39
CA GLY A 120 -8.59 11.38 -3.61
C GLY A 120 -7.82 12.69 -3.81
N ARG A 121 -8.51 13.83 -3.68
CA ARG A 121 -7.89 15.17 -3.76
C ARG A 121 -6.75 15.41 -2.77
N ARG A 122 -6.77 14.75 -1.61
CA ARG A 122 -5.68 14.86 -0.60
C ARG A 122 -4.44 14.08 -1.01
N LEU A 123 -4.59 13.03 -1.83
CA LEU A 123 -3.51 12.21 -2.35
C LEU A 123 -3.09 12.56 -3.78
N ASP A 124 -3.71 13.54 -4.46
CA ASP A 124 -3.40 13.95 -5.85
C ASP A 124 -1.91 14.24 -6.11
N LYS A 125 -1.13 14.54 -5.07
CA LYS A 125 0.33 14.75 -5.17
C LYS A 125 1.14 13.46 -5.24
N TYR A 126 0.53 12.30 -5.04
CA TYR A 126 1.16 10.99 -5.08
C TYR A 126 0.54 10.13 -6.17
N PRO A 127 1.34 9.35 -6.91
CA PRO A 127 0.80 8.32 -7.78
C PRO A 127 0.17 7.23 -6.90
N PHE A 128 -1.14 7.02 -7.06
CA PHE A 128 -1.84 5.93 -6.38
C PHE A 128 -2.74 5.16 -7.34
N ASP A 129 -2.81 3.85 -7.11
CA ASP A 129 -3.73 2.94 -7.78
C ASP A 129 -4.52 2.16 -6.73
N CYS A 130 -5.74 1.74 -7.10
CA CYS A 130 -6.58 0.99 -6.19
C CYS A 130 -7.16 -0.24 -6.89
N TYR A 131 -7.00 -1.38 -6.24
CA TYR A 131 -7.75 -2.58 -6.56
C TYR A 131 -9.10 -2.52 -5.84
N LYS A 132 -10.17 -2.95 -6.50
CA LYS A 132 -11.47 -3.07 -5.85
C LYS A 132 -11.78 -4.54 -5.68
N VAL A 133 -11.90 -4.98 -4.43
CA VAL A 133 -12.48 -6.30 -4.10
C VAL A 133 -13.98 -6.22 -4.45
N VAL A 134 -14.34 -6.72 -5.63
CA VAL A 134 -15.72 -6.92 -6.10
C VAL A 134 -16.20 -8.34 -5.81
#